data_AF-A0A0N1NMU0-F1
#
_entry.id   AF-A0A0N1NMU0-F1
#
_cell.length_a   1.000
_cell.length_b   1.000
_cell.length_c   1.000
_cell.angle_alpha   90.00
_cell.angle_beta   90.00
_cell.angle_gamma   90.00
#
_symmetry.space_group_name_H-M   'P 1'
#
loop_
_entity.id
_entity.type
_entity.pdbx_description
1 polymer ?
#
loop_
_entity_poly.entity_id
_entity_poly.type
_entity_poly.pdbx_seq_one_letter_code
_entity_poly.pdbx_strand_id
1 'polypeptide(L)'
;MRRRTRPACASPVRVVGSPGVARLGERAAGRVPVRRYGAAVTSTTSETRPFHAADLGTLVVMAWSGEAPDGDMPYLLAYSLGDGEGGPEGSSAAIEALLRNNGLNIGEEIVDGSQHPSLPLTLLVEAGQAVVNMPYLNAQCPAPPEWLAAVGERGFAYFLFATRAWPEAEPGKPVEPEALAAFAGDADTLNGAAHVLLPARSLRG
;
A
#
# COMPACT_ATOMS: atom_id res chain seq x y z
N MET A 1 -22.55 -12.35 23.11
CA MET A 1 -22.84 -12.92 21.78
C MET A 1 -21.65 -12.53 20.90
N ARG A 2 -20.64 -13.40 20.72
CA ARG A 2 -19.43 -13.05 19.97
C ARG A 2 -19.82 -12.91 18.50
N ARG A 3 -19.83 -11.69 17.96
CA ARG A 3 -19.99 -11.48 16.52
C ARG A 3 -18.79 -12.16 15.86
N ARG A 4 -19.04 -13.25 15.13
CA ARG A 4 -18.00 -13.86 14.32
C ARG A 4 -17.71 -12.85 13.21
N THR A 5 -16.56 -12.21 13.28
CA THR A 5 -16.01 -11.43 12.16
C THR A 5 -16.11 -12.32 10.93
N ARG A 6 -16.83 -11.88 9.90
CA ARG A 6 -16.88 -12.64 8.65
C ARG A 6 -15.46 -12.75 8.10
N PRO A 7 -15.07 -13.90 7.51
CA PRO A 7 -13.76 -14.01 6.89
C PRO A 7 -13.63 -12.92 5.82
N ALA A 8 -12.56 -12.15 5.89
CA ALA A 8 -12.26 -11.15 4.87
C ALA A 8 -11.85 -11.89 3.59
N CYS A 9 -12.46 -11.52 2.46
CA CYS A 9 -12.01 -12.00 1.17
C CYS A 9 -10.91 -11.09 0.66
N ALA A 10 -9.74 -11.67 0.38
CA ALA A 10 -8.62 -10.96 -0.22
C ALA A 10 -8.95 -10.59 -1.67
N SER A 11 -8.83 -9.31 -2.03
CA SER A 11 -9.12 -8.84 -3.39
C SER A 11 -7.83 -8.41 -4.10
N PRO A 12 -7.60 -8.88 -5.33
CA PRO A 12 -6.41 -8.49 -6.08
C PRO A 12 -6.48 -7.02 -6.49
N VAL A 13 -5.33 -6.35 -6.44
CA VAL A 13 -5.16 -4.96 -6.89
C VAL A 13 -4.73 -4.95 -8.36
N ARG A 14 -5.19 -3.95 -9.11
CA ARG A 14 -4.59 -3.63 -10.42
C ARG A 14 -3.37 -2.72 -10.21
N VAL A 15 -2.18 -3.24 -10.50
CA VAL A 15 -0.96 -2.43 -10.60
C VAL A 15 -0.93 -1.79 -11.99
N VAL A 16 -1.19 -0.49 -12.07
CA VAL A 16 -1.09 0.25 -13.33
C VAL A 16 0.36 0.66 -13.54
N GLY A 17 1.02 0.12 -14.57
CA GLY A 17 2.35 0.58 -14.97
C GLY A 17 2.29 2.04 -15.38
N SER A 18 3.21 2.87 -14.87
CA SER A 18 3.28 4.28 -15.26
C SER A 18 3.36 4.45 -16.77
N PRO A 19 2.69 5.45 -17.37
CA PRO A 19 3.02 5.87 -18.73
C PRO A 19 4.48 6.34 -18.72
N GLY A 20 5.34 5.61 -19.44
CA GLY A 20 6.76 5.87 -19.47
C GLY A 20 7.07 7.32 -19.86
N VAL A 21 7.96 7.95 -19.10
CA VAL A 21 8.63 9.18 -19.52
C VAL A 21 9.32 8.89 -20.85
N ALA A 22 8.80 9.48 -21.91
CA ALA A 22 9.37 9.41 -23.25
C ALA A 22 10.84 9.83 -23.20
N ARG A 23 11.73 8.97 -23.70
CA ARG A 23 13.12 9.32 -24.00
C ARG A 23 13.13 10.52 -24.96
N LEU A 24 13.41 11.71 -24.43
CA LEU A 24 13.84 12.83 -25.25
C LEU A 24 15.26 12.54 -25.73
N GLY A 25 15.40 12.36 -27.04
CA GLY A 25 16.69 12.12 -27.67
C GLY A 25 17.59 13.34 -27.57
N GLU A 26 18.88 13.09 -27.36
CA GLU A 26 19.90 14.12 -27.54
C GLU A 26 20.97 13.60 -28.52
N ARG A 27 21.05 14.29 -29.66
CA ARG A 27 22.07 14.11 -30.69
C ARG A 27 23.30 14.97 -30.33
N ALA A 28 24.47 14.34 -30.47
CA ALA A 28 25.75 14.86 -30.96
C ALA A 28 26.48 16.00 -30.21
N ALA A 29 27.71 15.72 -29.75
CA ALA A 29 28.97 16.11 -30.42
C ALA A 29 30.17 16.13 -29.43
N GLY A 30 31.38 15.82 -29.92
CA GLY A 30 32.63 16.31 -29.31
C GLY A 30 33.63 15.26 -28.83
N ARG A 31 34.52 14.82 -29.73
CA ARG A 31 35.83 14.22 -29.37
C ARG A 31 36.78 15.33 -28.92
N VAL A 32 37.39 15.18 -27.74
CA VAL A 32 38.73 15.72 -27.40
C VAL A 32 39.40 14.73 -26.43
N PRO A 33 40.68 14.32 -26.63
CA PRO A 33 41.37 13.40 -25.72
C PRO A 33 42.36 14.11 -24.76
N VAL A 34 42.86 13.31 -23.79
CA VAL A 34 44.01 13.50 -22.87
C VAL A 34 43.64 14.26 -21.57
N ARG A 35 43.90 13.80 -20.33
CA ARG A 35 45.15 13.32 -19.70
C ARG A 35 44.82 12.56 -18.40
N ARG A 36 45.59 11.50 -18.09
CA ARG A 36 45.58 10.77 -16.80
C ARG A 36 46.11 11.65 -15.65
N TYR A 37 45.39 11.70 -14.53
CA TYR A 37 45.94 11.62 -13.16
C TYR A 37 44.91 10.92 -12.25
N GLY A 38 45.40 10.04 -11.37
CA GLY A 38 44.58 9.17 -10.54
C GLY A 38 43.99 9.86 -9.32
N ALA A 39 42.74 9.53 -9.05
CA ALA A 39 42.22 9.12 -7.76
C ALA A 39 40.89 8.44 -8.10
N ALA A 40 40.79 7.13 -7.88
CA ALA A 40 39.51 6.45 -7.99
C ALA A 40 38.65 6.93 -6.82
N VAL A 41 37.87 7.99 -7.05
CA VAL A 41 36.72 8.29 -6.22
C VAL A 41 35.70 7.23 -6.61
N THR A 42 35.64 6.13 -5.87
CA THR A 42 34.44 5.28 -5.86
C THR A 42 33.36 6.08 -5.16
N SER A 43 32.78 7.03 -5.90
CA SER A 43 31.45 7.52 -5.59
C SER A 43 30.56 6.31 -5.71
N THR A 44 30.23 5.67 -4.59
CA THR A 44 29.00 4.88 -4.51
C THR A 44 27.88 5.89 -4.71
N THR A 45 27.59 6.22 -5.98
CA THR A 45 26.27 6.66 -6.36
C THR A 45 25.37 5.54 -5.88
N SER A 46 24.68 5.76 -4.77
CA SER A 46 23.46 5.02 -4.47
C SER A 46 22.67 5.08 -5.76
N GLU A 47 22.66 3.98 -6.52
CA GLU A 47 21.78 3.86 -7.66
C GLU A 47 20.39 4.04 -7.08
N THR A 48 19.83 5.22 -7.26
CA THR A 48 18.40 5.43 -7.13
C THR A 48 17.81 4.61 -8.26
N ARG A 49 17.66 3.30 -8.04
CA ARG A 49 17.03 2.39 -8.98
C ARG A 49 15.67 3.02 -9.27
N PRO A 50 15.35 3.33 -10.54
CA PRO A 50 14.05 3.87 -10.86
C PRO A 50 12.99 2.90 -10.32
N PHE A 51 11.93 3.43 -9.72
CA PHE A 51 10.86 2.62 -9.17
C PHE A 51 10.27 1.72 -10.26
N HIS A 52 10.41 0.40 -10.11
CA HIS A 52 9.86 -0.58 -11.04
C HIS A 52 8.62 -1.22 -10.43
N ALA A 53 7.45 -0.98 -11.04
CA ALA A 53 6.20 -1.52 -10.54
C ALA A 53 6.17 -3.07 -10.49
N ALA A 54 7.01 -3.74 -11.28
CA ALA A 54 7.18 -5.20 -11.25
C ALA A 54 7.83 -5.72 -9.94
N ASP A 55 8.62 -4.88 -9.25
CA ASP A 55 9.22 -5.26 -7.96
C ASP A 55 8.14 -5.40 -6.86
N LEU A 56 6.98 -4.74 -6.99
CA LEU A 56 5.88 -4.82 -6.02
C LEU A 56 5.25 -6.22 -5.93
N GLY A 57 5.29 -6.99 -7.02
CA GLY A 57 4.52 -8.22 -7.14
C GLY A 57 3.00 -8.00 -7.10
N THR A 58 2.28 -9.03 -6.67
CA THR A 58 0.84 -9.02 -6.48
C THR A 58 0.49 -8.25 -5.21
N LEU A 59 -0.14 -7.09 -5.37
CA LEU A 59 -0.73 -6.34 -4.26
C LEU A 59 -2.16 -6.82 -3.97
N VAL A 60 -2.52 -6.80 -2.70
CA VAL A 60 -3.81 -7.26 -2.19
C VAL A 60 -4.37 -6.24 -1.20
N VAL A 61 -5.69 -6.02 -1.22
CA VAL A 61 -6.40 -5.20 -0.23
C VAL A 61 -7.51 -6.00 0.45
N MET A 62 -7.62 -5.85 1.76
CA MET A 62 -8.65 -6.47 2.60
C MET A 62 -9.35 -5.47 3.49
N ALA A 63 -10.66 -5.64 3.66
CA ALA A 63 -11.49 -4.85 4.57
C ALA A 63 -12.07 -5.75 5.67
N TRP A 64 -11.97 -5.33 6.93
CA TRP A 64 -12.62 -6.00 8.06
C TRP A 64 -12.93 -5.04 9.20
N SER A 65 -13.95 -5.35 9.99
CA SER A 65 -14.22 -4.63 11.24
C SER A 65 -13.48 -5.29 12.38
N GLY A 66 -12.72 -4.50 13.15
CA GLY A 66 -12.17 -4.92 14.44
C GLY A 66 -12.96 -4.29 15.58
N GLU A 67 -12.84 -4.85 16.78
CA GLU A 67 -13.50 -4.31 17.98
C GLU A 67 -12.67 -3.16 18.57
N ALA A 68 -13.33 -2.03 18.88
CA ALA A 68 -12.73 -0.92 19.60
C ALA A 68 -13.68 -0.44 20.72
N PRO A 69 -13.18 0.27 21.75
CA PRO A 69 -13.99 0.69 22.90
C PRO A 69 -15.26 1.48 22.52
N ASP A 70 -15.16 2.28 21.46
CA ASP A 70 -16.26 3.13 20.97
C ASP A 70 -17.00 2.49 19.78
N GLY A 71 -17.05 1.16 19.71
CA GLY A 71 -17.71 0.40 18.64
C GLY A 71 -16.78 -0.16 17.58
N ASP A 72 -17.33 -0.74 16.52
CA ASP A 72 -16.54 -1.39 15.47
C ASP A 72 -15.61 -0.39 14.77
N MET A 73 -14.34 -0.76 14.58
CA MET A 73 -13.33 0.02 13.86
C MET A 73 -13.16 -0.55 12.44
N PRO A 74 -13.39 0.23 11.37
CA PRO A 74 -13.26 -0.25 10.01
C PRO A 74 -11.80 -0.20 9.57
N TYR A 75 -11.17 -1.36 9.42
CA TYR A 75 -9.78 -1.49 8.97
C TYR A 75 -9.68 -1.83 7.48
N LEU A 76 -8.62 -1.36 6.85
CA LEU A 76 -8.16 -1.73 5.52
C LEU A 76 -6.69 -2.12 5.60
N LEU A 77 -6.31 -3.24 4.99
CA LEU A 77 -4.92 -3.69 4.90
C LEU A 77 -4.53 -3.85 3.45
N ALA A 78 -3.48 -3.15 3.03
CA ALA A 78 -2.75 -3.37 1.80
C ALA A 78 -1.41 -4.09 2.09
N TYR A 79 -1.06 -5.06 1.25
CA TYR A 79 0.18 -5.83 1.35
C TYR A 79 0.55 -6.44 0.00
N SER A 80 1.78 -6.95 -0.12
CA SER A 80 2.23 -7.77 -1.26
C SER A 80 2.30 -9.26 -0.87
N LEU A 81 2.12 -10.14 -1.85
CA LEU A 81 2.42 -11.57 -1.69
C LEU A 81 3.94 -11.87 -1.71
N GLY A 82 4.77 -10.90 -2.09
CA GLY A 82 6.22 -11.09 -2.18
C GLY A 82 6.68 -11.87 -3.42
N ASP A 83 5.83 -11.94 -4.45
CA ASP A 83 6.06 -12.64 -5.72
C ASP A 83 6.58 -11.71 -6.84
N GLY A 84 7.08 -10.52 -6.48
CA GLY A 84 7.76 -9.62 -7.41
C GLY A 84 9.13 -10.15 -7.87
N GLU A 85 9.76 -9.49 -8.85
CA GLU A 85 11.05 -9.95 -9.42
C GLU A 85 12.16 -10.12 -8.38
N GLY A 86 12.16 -9.29 -7.33
CA GLY A 86 13.11 -9.36 -6.22
C GLY A 86 12.67 -10.26 -5.05
N GLY A 87 11.60 -11.05 -5.20
CA GLY A 87 11.03 -11.85 -4.13
C GLY A 87 10.47 -11.02 -2.96
N PRO A 88 10.24 -11.66 -1.78
CA PRO A 88 9.64 -10.99 -0.63
C PRO A 88 10.40 -9.76 -0.16
N GLU A 89 11.73 -9.81 -0.12
CA GLU A 89 12.59 -8.70 0.27
C GLU A 89 12.54 -7.56 -0.75
N GLY A 90 12.54 -7.90 -2.04
CA GLY A 90 12.40 -6.92 -3.12
C GLY A 90 11.06 -6.20 -3.11
N SER A 91 9.96 -6.95 -2.90
CA SER A 91 8.63 -6.37 -2.78
C SER A 91 8.48 -5.51 -1.53
N SER A 92 9.07 -5.91 -0.41
CA SER A 92 9.11 -5.09 0.81
C SER A 92 9.82 -3.76 0.58
N ALA A 93 11.02 -3.78 -0.01
CA ALA A 93 11.77 -2.57 -0.36
C ALA A 93 11.02 -1.70 -1.38
N ALA A 94 10.33 -2.31 -2.35
CA ALA A 94 9.52 -1.59 -3.32
C ALA A 94 8.31 -0.91 -2.66
N ILE A 95 7.63 -1.57 -1.72
CA ILE A 95 6.54 -0.95 -0.94
C ILE A 95 7.08 0.20 -0.08
N GLU A 96 8.22 0.01 0.59
CA GLU A 96 8.85 1.07 1.39
C GLU A 96 9.14 2.31 0.53
N ALA A 97 9.71 2.12 -0.66
CA ALA A 97 9.95 3.19 -1.61
C ALA A 97 8.64 3.83 -2.10
N LEU A 98 7.62 3.02 -2.40
CA LEU A 98 6.29 3.50 -2.82
C LEU A 98 5.67 4.41 -1.76
N LEU A 99 5.66 3.99 -0.50
CA LEU A 99 5.08 4.74 0.61
C LEU A 99 5.80 6.07 0.79
N ARG A 100 7.13 6.05 0.86
CA ARG A 100 7.94 7.27 0.99
C ARG A 100 7.75 8.24 -0.18
N ASN A 101 7.70 7.73 -1.41
CA ASN A 101 7.47 8.55 -2.61
C ASN A 101 6.08 9.20 -2.62
N ASN A 102 5.11 8.64 -1.90
CA ASN A 102 3.78 9.19 -1.73
C ASN A 102 3.61 10.00 -0.43
N GLY A 103 4.71 10.26 0.30
CA GLY A 103 4.69 11.05 1.53
C GLY A 103 4.06 10.32 2.72
N LEU A 104 3.99 8.99 2.68
CA LEU A 104 3.51 8.16 3.77
C LEU A 104 4.69 7.70 4.63
N ASN A 105 4.62 8.01 5.92
CA ASN A 105 5.60 7.57 6.91
C ASN A 105 5.34 6.11 7.27
N ILE A 106 6.42 5.37 7.52
CA ILE A 106 6.38 3.98 8.00
C ILE A 106 6.75 4.00 9.48
N GLY A 107 6.06 3.21 10.29
CA GLY A 107 6.17 3.20 11.75
C GLY A 107 4.86 3.60 12.40
N GLU A 108 4.86 3.80 13.71
CA GLU A 108 3.62 3.93 14.49
C GLU A 108 2.88 5.28 14.35
N GLU A 109 3.41 6.22 13.57
CA GLU A 109 2.76 7.51 13.35
C GLU A 109 1.53 7.36 12.44
N ILE A 110 0.36 7.71 12.98
CA ILE A 110 -0.90 7.69 12.23
C ILE A 110 -1.09 9.04 11.55
N VAL A 111 -1.19 9.02 10.22
CA VAL A 111 -1.53 10.20 9.42
C VAL A 111 -3.05 10.36 9.35
N ASP A 112 -3.56 11.55 9.68
CA ASP A 112 -4.98 11.87 9.48
C ASP A 112 -5.20 12.41 8.05
N GLY A 113 -5.76 11.58 7.16
CA GLY A 113 -6.02 11.97 5.77
C GLY A 113 -7.00 13.13 5.61
N SER A 114 -7.81 13.45 6.62
CA SER A 114 -8.70 14.62 6.59
C SER A 114 -7.94 15.95 6.65
N GLN A 115 -6.77 15.96 7.30
CA GLN A 115 -5.91 17.14 7.43
C GLN A 115 -4.95 17.30 6.24
N HIS A 116 -4.87 16.29 5.36
CA HIS A 116 -3.94 16.23 4.23
C HIS A 116 -4.68 16.02 2.90
N PRO A 117 -5.40 17.03 2.37
CA PRO A 117 -6.21 16.89 1.15
C PRO A 117 -5.38 16.62 -0.12
N SER A 118 -4.08 16.93 -0.10
CA SER A 118 -3.14 16.62 -1.18
C SER A 118 -2.54 15.22 -1.10
N LEU A 119 -2.92 14.42 -0.09
CA LEU A 119 -2.43 13.05 0.05
C LEU A 119 -2.87 12.24 -1.18
N PRO A 120 -1.94 11.57 -1.89
CA PRO A 120 -2.26 10.81 -3.10
C PRO A 120 -2.87 9.44 -2.75
N LEU A 121 -3.67 9.36 -1.68
CA LEU A 121 -4.32 8.15 -1.19
C LEU A 121 -5.76 8.50 -0.81
N THR A 122 -6.72 7.80 -1.41
CA THR A 122 -8.14 8.09 -1.26
C THR A 122 -8.96 6.83 -1.01
N LEU A 123 -10.07 7.00 -0.28
CA LEU A 123 -11.07 5.97 -0.02
C LEU A 123 -12.43 6.45 -0.52
N LEU A 124 -13.02 5.66 -1.41
CA LEU A 124 -14.40 5.81 -1.85
C LEU A 124 -15.19 4.55 -1.45
N VAL A 125 -16.37 4.76 -0.86
CA VAL A 125 -17.31 3.69 -0.55
C VAL A 125 -18.48 3.76 -1.53
N GLU A 126 -18.63 2.73 -2.34
CA GLU A 126 -19.66 2.67 -3.37
C GLU A 126 -20.22 1.25 -3.51
N ALA A 127 -21.55 1.13 -3.52
CA ALA A 127 -22.26 -0.13 -3.79
C ALA A 127 -21.75 -1.33 -2.95
N GLY A 128 -21.40 -1.08 -1.68
CA GLY A 128 -20.86 -2.10 -0.78
C GLY A 128 -19.40 -2.48 -1.04
N GLN A 129 -18.67 -1.68 -1.80
CA GLN A 129 -17.25 -1.84 -2.09
C GLN A 129 -16.46 -0.72 -1.42
N ALA A 130 -15.25 -1.06 -0.95
CA ALA A 130 -14.21 -0.09 -0.65
C ALA A 130 -13.31 0.03 -1.88
N VAL A 131 -13.19 1.25 -2.40
CA VAL A 131 -12.32 1.60 -3.53
C VAL A 131 -11.18 2.44 -2.99
N VAL A 132 -9.98 1.85 -2.97
CA VAL A 132 -8.74 2.49 -2.53
C VAL A 132 -7.93 2.88 -3.76
N ASN A 133 -7.51 4.14 -3.83
CA ASN A 133 -6.71 4.64 -4.93
C ASN A 133 -5.50 5.41 -4.42
N MET A 134 -4.32 5.00 -4.89
CA MET A 134 -3.02 5.64 -4.77
C MET A 134 -2.18 5.29 -6.01
N PRO A 135 -1.15 6.07 -6.37
CA PRO A 135 -0.21 5.66 -7.42
C PRO A 135 0.24 4.20 -7.24
N TYR A 136 0.11 3.41 -8.30
CA TYR A 136 0.40 1.96 -8.35
C TYR A 136 -0.49 1.04 -7.49
N LEU A 137 -1.43 1.58 -6.71
CA LEU A 137 -2.41 0.85 -5.90
C LEU A 137 -3.82 1.29 -6.29
N ASN A 138 -4.47 0.53 -7.17
CA ASN A 138 -5.89 0.73 -7.51
C ASN A 138 -6.66 -0.55 -7.15
N ALA A 139 -7.36 -0.49 -6.02
CA ALA A 139 -8.03 -1.65 -5.43
C ALA A 139 -9.53 -1.39 -5.30
N GLN A 140 -10.30 -2.43 -5.59
CA GLN A 140 -11.72 -2.50 -5.26
C GLN A 140 -11.95 -3.81 -4.54
N CYS A 141 -12.42 -3.75 -3.31
CA CYS A 141 -12.71 -4.94 -2.51
C CYS A 141 -14.13 -4.89 -1.93
N PRO A 142 -14.79 -6.06 -1.79
CA PRO A 142 -16.07 -6.14 -1.13
C PRO A 142 -15.90 -5.82 0.35
N ALA A 143 -16.67 -4.85 0.84
CA ALA A 143 -16.64 -4.46 2.23
C ALA A 143 -17.72 -5.24 3.02
N PRO A 144 -17.38 -5.84 4.17
CA PRO A 144 -18.37 -6.46 5.05
C PRO A 144 -19.45 -5.46 5.49
N PRO A 145 -20.72 -5.87 5.67
CA PRO A 145 -21.78 -4.97 6.14
C PRO A 145 -21.46 -4.24 7.45
N GLU A 146 -20.80 -4.93 8.39
CA GLU A 146 -20.32 -4.37 9.64
C GLU A 146 -19.26 -3.28 9.42
N TRP A 147 -18.44 -3.41 8.38
CA TRP A 147 -17.43 -2.41 8.01
C TRP A 147 -18.09 -1.17 7.42
N LEU A 148 -19.09 -1.37 6.55
CA LEU A 148 -19.85 -0.27 5.95
C LEU A 148 -20.62 0.53 7.01
N ALA A 149 -21.21 -0.15 8.00
CA ALA A 149 -21.85 0.51 9.12
C ALA A 149 -20.85 1.33 9.94
N ALA A 150 -19.71 0.73 10.30
CA ALA A 150 -18.67 1.42 11.06
C ALA A 150 -18.09 2.64 10.31
N VAL A 151 -17.88 2.55 9.00
CA VAL A 151 -17.45 3.70 8.18
C VAL A 151 -18.53 4.77 8.12
N GLY A 152 -19.81 4.38 8.00
CA GLY A 152 -20.93 5.32 8.00
C GLY A 152 -21.06 6.10 9.31
N GLU A 153 -20.75 5.46 10.44
CA GLU A 153 -20.78 6.09 11.76
C GLU A 153 -19.55 6.96 12.03
N ARG A 154 -18.36 6.51 11.59
CA ARG A 154 -17.07 7.18 11.90
C ARG A 154 -16.63 8.22 10.86
N GLY A 155 -17.04 8.06 9.60
CA GLY A 155 -16.62 8.89 8.48
C GLY A 155 -15.22 8.59 7.92
N PHE A 156 -14.53 7.57 8.44
CA PHE A 156 -13.20 7.17 7.99
C PHE A 156 -12.99 5.66 8.12
N ALA A 157 -11.91 5.15 7.51
CA ALA A 157 -11.36 3.81 7.77
C ALA A 157 -9.88 3.90 8.13
N TYR A 158 -9.42 3.00 9.01
CA TYR A 158 -8.01 2.88 9.34
C TYR A 158 -7.33 2.00 8.29
N PHE A 159 -6.55 2.64 7.43
CA PHE A 159 -5.73 2.00 6.41
C PHE A 159 -4.32 1.70 6.91
N LEU A 160 -3.90 0.46 6.76
CA LEU A 160 -2.53 -0.02 6.94
C LEU A 160 -1.97 -0.47 5.60
N PHE A 161 -0.76 -0.04 5.26
CA PHE A 161 0.00 -0.63 4.15
C PHE A 161 1.29 -1.23 4.69
N ALA A 162 1.30 -2.55 4.84
CA ALA A 162 2.43 -3.31 5.35
C ALA A 162 3.53 -3.46 4.30
N THR A 163 4.79 -3.21 4.70
CA THR A 163 5.97 -3.57 3.91
C THR A 163 6.24 -5.07 3.95
N ARG A 164 5.90 -5.73 5.06
CA ARG A 164 6.01 -7.19 5.21
C ARG A 164 5.09 -7.90 4.21
N ALA A 165 5.69 -8.79 3.41
CA ALA A 165 4.93 -9.64 2.50
C ALA A 165 4.12 -10.70 3.27
N TRP A 166 2.98 -11.09 2.70
CA TRP A 166 2.10 -12.13 3.27
C TRP A 166 1.68 -13.15 2.20
N PRO A 167 2.57 -14.08 1.84
CA PRO A 167 2.34 -15.03 0.74
C PRO A 167 1.18 -16.00 1.00
N GLU A 168 0.84 -16.26 2.26
CA GLU A 168 -0.23 -17.20 2.64
C GLU A 168 -1.64 -16.65 2.36
N ALA A 169 -1.81 -15.33 2.25
CA ALA A 169 -3.10 -14.67 2.06
C ALA A 169 -3.38 -14.36 0.57
N GLU A 170 -3.54 -15.41 -0.23
CA GLU A 170 -3.74 -15.27 -1.67
C GLU A 170 -5.10 -14.61 -2.05
N PRO A 171 -5.13 -13.79 -3.11
CA PRO A 171 -6.35 -13.24 -3.68
C PRO A 171 -7.42 -14.30 -4.00
N GLY A 172 -8.67 -13.99 -3.68
CA GLY A 172 -9.82 -14.86 -3.96
C GLY A 172 -9.98 -16.04 -3.02
N LYS A 173 -9.03 -16.28 -2.10
CA LYS A 173 -9.19 -17.25 -1.01
C LYS A 173 -9.67 -16.52 0.27
N PRO A 174 -10.61 -17.11 1.03
CA PRO A 174 -10.97 -16.60 2.34
C PRO A 174 -9.74 -16.64 3.25
N VAL A 175 -9.51 -15.56 4.00
CA VAL A 175 -8.49 -15.53 5.05
C VAL A 175 -9.16 -15.83 6.39
N GLU A 176 -8.58 -16.77 7.14
CA GLU A 176 -9.07 -17.10 8.47
C GLU A 176 -8.92 -15.90 9.42
N PRO A 177 -9.93 -15.57 10.23
CA PRO A 177 -9.87 -14.41 11.11
C PRO A 177 -8.67 -14.40 12.07
N GLU A 178 -8.25 -15.58 12.54
CA GLU A 178 -7.08 -15.73 13.41
C GLU A 178 -5.78 -15.42 12.67
N ALA A 179 -5.63 -15.86 11.41
CA ALA A 179 -4.45 -15.54 10.60
C ALA A 179 -4.38 -14.04 10.28
N LEU A 180 -5.52 -13.42 10.00
CA LEU A 180 -5.61 -11.96 9.83
C LEU A 180 -5.24 -11.20 11.10
N ALA A 181 -5.78 -11.61 12.25
CA ALA A 181 -5.45 -10.99 13.52
C ALA A 181 -3.97 -11.16 13.86
N ALA A 182 -3.40 -12.35 13.62
CA ALA A 182 -2.00 -12.64 13.84
C ALA A 182 -1.10 -11.78 12.94
N PHE A 183 -1.43 -11.64 11.65
CA PHE A 183 -0.62 -10.83 10.74
C PHE A 183 -0.76 -9.33 11.00
N ALA A 184 -2.00 -8.82 11.04
CA ALA A 184 -2.27 -7.38 11.16
C ALA A 184 -2.00 -6.83 12.57
N GLY A 185 -2.03 -7.69 13.60
CA GLY A 185 -1.71 -7.33 14.97
C GLY A 185 -0.26 -7.61 15.39
N ASP A 186 0.55 -8.18 14.50
CA ASP A 186 1.97 -8.44 14.77
C ASP A 186 2.75 -7.13 14.86
N ALA A 187 3.65 -7.05 15.85
CA ALA A 187 4.42 -5.84 16.12
C ALA A 187 5.34 -5.47 14.95
N ASP A 188 5.93 -6.45 14.26
CA ASP A 188 6.80 -6.16 13.11
C ASP A 188 5.99 -5.68 11.91
N THR A 189 4.78 -6.24 11.71
CA THR A 189 3.85 -5.73 10.69
C THR A 189 3.44 -4.29 10.98
N LEU A 190 3.05 -3.99 12.22
CA LEU A 190 2.62 -2.64 12.61
C LEU A 190 3.76 -1.63 12.51
N ASN A 191 4.96 -1.99 12.99
CA ASN A 191 6.14 -1.13 12.88
C ASN A 191 6.64 -0.95 11.44
N GLY A 192 6.41 -1.96 10.60
CA GLY A 192 6.75 -1.95 9.17
C GLY A 192 5.63 -1.45 8.26
N ALA A 193 4.56 -0.85 8.79
CA ALA A 193 3.45 -0.35 7.99
C ALA A 193 3.38 1.18 7.97
N ALA A 194 2.78 1.72 6.92
CA ALA A 194 2.22 3.07 6.95
C ALA A 194 0.79 3.03 7.49
N HIS A 195 0.43 4.02 8.31
CA HIS A 195 -0.84 4.09 9.02
C HIS A 195 -1.57 5.38 8.68
N VAL A 196 -2.79 5.25 8.17
CA VAL A 196 -3.58 6.41 7.73
C VAL A 196 -5.05 6.28 8.13
N LEU A 197 -5.62 7.32 8.74
CA LEU A 197 -7.06 7.47 8.84
C LEU A 197 -7.57 8.05 7.51
N LEU A 198 -8.16 7.20 6.68
CA LEU A 198 -8.68 7.60 5.37
C LEU A 198 -10.11 8.09 5.47
N PRO A 199 -10.40 9.37 5.18
CA PRO A 199 -11.77 9.86 5.14
C PRO A 199 -12.53 9.14 4.03
N ALA A 200 -13.68 8.56 4.38
CA ALA A 200 -14.52 7.85 3.44
C ALA A 200 -15.38 8.85 2.66
N ARG A 201 -15.32 8.76 1.33
CA ARG A 201 -16.17 9.55 0.43
C ARG A 201 -17.22 8.65 -0.21
N SER A 202 -18.35 9.22 -0.62
CA SER A 202 -19.38 8.53 -1.41
C SER A 202 -19.61 9.28 -2.73
N LEU A 203 -19.91 8.58 -3.82
CA LEU A 203 -20.25 9.22 -5.12
C LEU A 203 -21.63 9.85 -5.14
N ARG A 204 -22.44 9.61 -4.11
CA ARG A 204 -23.70 10.31 -3.86
C ARG A 204 -23.58 11.03 -2.54
N GLY A 205 -23.43 12.35 -2.64
CA GLY A 205 -23.20 13.32 -1.59
C GLY A 205 -22.91 14.67 -2.23
#